data_AF-A0A848CYM3-F1
#
_entry.id   AF-A0A848CYM3-F1
#
_cell.length_a   1.000
_cell.length_b   1.000
_cell.length_c   1.000
_cell.angle_alpha   90.00
_cell.angle_beta   90.00
_cell.angle_gamma   90.00
#
_symmetry.space_group_name_H-M   'P 1'
#
loop_
_entity.id
_entity.type
_entity.pdbx_description
1 polymer ?
#
loop_
_entity_poly.entity_id
_entity_poly.type
_entity_poly.pdbx_seq_one_letter_code
_entity_poly.pdbx_strand_id
1 'polypeptide(L)'
;MKKKYNVNRRKELQAINQQISGIKSTLHKIEDSMTEIKDNREKVESILHEIQGYVSEAKDNREKLENIMAELAEVKQHVAKKSNRQPRKRRNKGETEVQTEVKTSKKDGFLGDLLGNMDFAQIMNLLQSPLVQSMLKNFL
;
A
#
# COMPACT_ATOMS: atom_id res chain seq x y z
N MET A 1 11.46 80.27 3.88
CA MET A 1 11.83 78.89 3.45
C MET A 1 11.59 77.80 4.50
N LYS A 2 11.81 78.03 5.81
CA LYS A 2 11.68 77.01 6.88
C LYS A 2 10.31 76.31 6.99
N LYS A 3 9.18 76.99 6.73
CA LYS A 3 7.82 76.41 6.81
C LYS A 3 7.56 75.30 5.78
N LYS A 4 8.00 75.46 4.51
CA LYS A 4 7.80 74.45 3.45
C LYS A 4 8.54 73.14 3.75
N TYR A 5 9.78 73.25 4.25
CA TYR A 5 10.58 72.09 4.66
C TYR A 5 9.93 71.29 5.80
N ASN A 6 9.34 71.98 6.78
CA ASN A 6 8.64 71.32 7.90
C ASN A 6 7.40 70.54 7.43
N VAL A 7 6.64 71.08 6.47
CA VAL A 7 5.46 70.42 5.90
C VAL A 7 5.83 69.17 5.11
N ASN A 8 6.91 69.21 4.31
CA ASN A 8 7.39 68.01 3.61
C ASN A 8 7.79 66.89 4.56
N ARG A 9 8.55 67.21 5.62
CA ARG A 9 8.95 66.23 6.62
C ARG A 9 7.75 65.57 7.32
N ARG A 10 6.68 66.32 7.58
CA ARG A 10 5.44 65.76 8.15
C ARG A 10 4.75 64.78 7.21
N LYS A 11 4.69 65.09 5.91
CA LYS A 11 4.11 64.20 4.90
C LYS A 11 4.91 62.90 4.75
N GLU A 12 6.23 63.01 4.74
CA GLU A 12 7.12 61.83 4.71
C GLU A 12 6.93 60.94 5.93
N LEU A 13 6.90 61.53 7.14
CA LEU A 13 6.65 60.78 8.38
C LEU A 13 5.28 60.10 8.37
N GLN A 14 4.25 60.75 7.84
CA GLN A 14 2.92 60.16 7.71
C GLN A 14 2.92 58.96 6.74
N ALA A 15 3.60 59.09 5.60
CA ALA A 15 3.72 57.99 4.64
C ALA A 15 4.48 56.79 5.23
N ILE A 16 5.57 57.05 5.96
CA ILE A 16 6.34 56.03 6.66
C ILE A 16 5.47 55.32 7.70
N ASN A 17 4.72 56.06 8.52
CA ASN A 17 3.83 55.47 9.52
C ASN A 17 2.73 54.60 8.89
N GLN A 18 2.18 55.01 7.74
CA GLN A 18 1.20 54.21 7.01
C GLN A 18 1.82 52.89 6.51
N GLN A 19 3.04 52.95 5.98
CA GLN A 19 3.77 51.76 5.54
C GLN A 19 4.09 50.83 6.71
N ILE A 20 4.56 51.37 7.84
CA ILE A 20 4.82 50.59 9.07
C ILE A 20 3.54 49.90 9.55
N SER A 21 2.41 50.60 9.53
CA SER A 21 1.12 50.00 9.89
C SER A 21 0.74 48.86 8.95
N GLY A 22 0.99 49.02 7.64
CA GLY A 22 0.78 47.96 6.64
C GLY A 22 1.65 46.73 6.91
N ILE A 23 2.95 46.95 7.13
CA ILE A 23 3.91 45.89 7.45
C ILE A 23 3.49 45.14 8.72
N LYS A 24 3.08 45.87 9.76
CA LYS A 24 2.60 45.26 11.02
C LYS A 24 1.39 44.35 10.78
N SER A 25 0.43 44.79 9.96
CA SER A 25 -0.73 43.96 9.63
C SER A 25 -0.33 42.70 8.84
N THR A 26 0.61 42.81 7.91
CA THR A 26 1.09 41.63 7.17
C THR A 26 1.86 40.66 8.06
N LEU A 27 2.63 41.15 9.03
CA LEU A 27 3.34 40.30 9.98
C LEU A 27 2.37 39.49 10.84
N HIS A 28 1.31 40.10 11.38
CA HIS A 28 0.30 39.35 12.14
C HIS A 28 -0.36 38.23 11.31
N LYS A 29 -0.70 38.49 10.04
CA LYS A 29 -1.25 37.45 9.15
C LYS A 29 -0.27 36.30 8.93
N ILE A 30 1.02 36.60 8.81
CA ILE A 30 2.08 35.59 8.70
C ILE A 30 2.19 34.79 10.00
N GLU A 31 2.12 35.43 11.17
CA GLU A 31 2.15 34.76 12.48
C GLU A 31 0.98 33.79 12.65
N ASP A 32 -0.24 34.22 12.30
CA ASP A 32 -1.44 33.38 12.31
C ASP A 32 -1.25 32.17 11.39
N SER A 33 -0.80 32.41 10.15
CA SER A 33 -0.57 31.34 9.17
C SER A 33 0.51 30.36 9.63
N MET A 34 1.57 30.86 10.28
CA MET A 34 2.65 30.03 10.82
C MET A 34 2.16 29.13 11.96
N THR A 35 1.24 29.63 12.78
CA THR A 35 0.61 28.86 13.85
C THR A 35 -0.22 27.72 13.27
N GLU A 36 -1.05 27.99 12.26
CA GLU A 36 -1.83 26.95 11.57
C GLU A 36 -0.95 25.90 10.89
N ILE A 37 0.15 26.32 10.25
CA ILE A 37 1.12 25.41 9.63
C ILE A 37 1.74 24.49 10.68
N LYS A 38 2.08 25.03 11.86
CA LYS A 38 2.64 24.23 12.94
C LYS A 38 1.66 23.16 13.43
N ASP A 39 0.41 23.53 13.67
CA ASP A 39 -0.62 22.59 14.11
C ASP A 39 -0.88 21.49 13.08
N ASN A 40 -0.88 21.85 11.79
CA ASN A 40 -1.03 20.88 10.71
C ASN A 40 0.18 19.94 10.60
N ARG A 41 1.40 20.45 10.81
CA ARG A 41 2.60 19.62 10.87
C ARG A 41 2.51 18.59 11.99
N GLU A 42 2.08 18.99 13.18
CA GLU A 42 1.93 18.08 14.33
C GLU A 42 0.92 16.96 14.04
N LYS A 43 -0.21 17.28 13.38
CA LYS A 43 -1.19 16.27 12.92
C LYS A 43 -0.58 15.27 11.92
N VAL A 44 0.20 15.77 10.95
CA VAL A 44 0.89 14.91 9.97
C VAL A 44 1.90 13.98 10.65
N GLU A 45 2.66 14.48 11.63
CA GLU A 45 3.60 13.66 12.40
C GLU A 45 2.88 12.53 13.17
N SER A 46 1.71 12.81 13.76
CA SER A 46 0.89 11.77 14.41
C SER A 46 0.44 10.67 13.43
N ILE A 47 -0.08 11.07 12.26
CA ILE A 47 -0.54 10.11 11.23
C ILE A 47 0.63 9.26 10.73
N LEU A 48 1.81 9.85 10.54
CA LEU A 48 3.00 9.10 10.15
C LEU A 48 3.39 8.05 11.19
N HIS A 49 3.29 8.36 12.48
CA HIS A 49 3.54 7.39 13.54
C HIS A 49 2.53 6.24 13.54
N GLU A 50 1.25 6.51 13.29
CA GLU A 50 0.23 5.45 13.16
C GLU A 50 0.52 4.52 11.98
N ILE A 51 0.86 5.11 10.82
CA ILE A 51 1.25 4.35 9.61
C ILE A 51 2.47 3.46 9.89
N GLN A 52 3.49 3.97 10.59
CA GLN A 52 4.66 3.17 10.99
C GLN A 52 4.27 1.96 11.87
N GLY A 53 3.29 2.14 12.75
CA GLY A 53 2.71 1.05 13.54
C GLY A 53 2.10 -0.03 12.64
N TYR A 54 1.20 0.37 11.72
CA TYR A 54 0.56 -0.56 10.79
C TYR A 54 1.55 -1.30 9.89
N VAL A 55 2.60 -0.61 9.41
CA VAL A 55 3.65 -1.23 8.58
C VAL A 55 4.42 -2.30 9.36
N SER A 56 4.73 -2.03 10.64
CA SER A 56 5.39 -3.00 11.52
C SER A 56 4.52 -4.23 11.73
N GLU A 57 3.24 -4.04 12.06
CA GLU A 57 2.29 -5.15 12.25
C GLU A 57 2.11 -5.98 10.98
N ALA A 58 2.01 -5.33 9.81
CA ALA A 58 1.91 -6.02 8.54
C ALA A 58 3.15 -6.88 8.23
N LYS A 59 4.35 -6.39 8.61
CA LYS A 59 5.60 -7.12 8.47
C LYS A 59 5.63 -8.37 9.36
N ASP A 60 5.22 -8.25 10.62
CA ASP A 60 5.15 -9.37 11.55
C ASP A 60 4.14 -10.43 11.08
N ASN A 61 2.99 -9.98 10.56
CA ASN A 61 1.97 -10.88 10.01
C ASN A 61 2.46 -11.60 8.76
N ARG A 62 3.22 -10.91 7.88
CA ARG A 62 3.86 -11.54 6.71
C ARG A 62 4.82 -12.65 7.13
N GLU A 63 5.65 -12.42 8.13
CA GLU A 63 6.59 -13.42 8.64
C GLU A 63 5.85 -14.66 9.19
N LYS A 64 4.78 -14.46 9.96
CA LYS A 64 3.93 -15.57 10.43
C LYS A 64 3.35 -16.37 9.26
N LEU A 65 2.89 -15.71 8.20
CA LEU A 65 2.37 -16.39 7.01
C LEU A 65 3.46 -17.18 6.27
N GLU A 66 4.67 -16.62 6.13
CA GLU A 66 5.82 -17.33 5.54
C GLU A 66 6.15 -18.62 6.30
N ASN A 67 6.13 -18.58 7.63
CA ASN A 67 6.33 -19.76 8.48
C ASN A 67 5.24 -20.81 8.27
N ILE A 68 3.95 -20.41 8.25
CA ILE A 68 2.84 -21.32 7.99
C ILE A 68 2.96 -21.95 6.60
N MET A 69 3.36 -21.18 5.59
CA MET A 69 3.57 -21.70 4.24
C MET A 69 4.70 -22.73 4.18
N ALA A 70 5.78 -22.52 4.94
CA ALA A 70 6.88 -23.48 5.04
C ALA A 70 6.43 -24.79 5.70
N GLU A 71 5.73 -24.71 6.85
CA GLU A 71 5.16 -25.88 7.53
C GLU A 71 4.19 -26.66 6.63
N LEU A 72 3.33 -25.96 5.89
CA LEU A 72 2.38 -26.59 4.97
C LEU A 72 3.11 -27.31 3.82
N ALA A 73 4.21 -26.74 3.31
CA ALA A 73 5.03 -27.40 2.30
C ALA A 73 5.64 -28.70 2.82
N GLU A 74 6.10 -28.72 4.08
CA GLU A 74 6.60 -29.93 4.73
C GLU A 74 5.50 -30.97 4.90
N VAL A 75 4.31 -30.59 5.40
CA VAL A 75 3.17 -31.50 5.54
C VAL A 75 2.79 -32.12 4.20
N LYS A 76 2.71 -31.29 3.14
CA LYS A 76 2.42 -31.77 1.78
C LYS A 76 3.45 -32.79 1.30
N GLN A 77 4.74 -32.57 1.57
CA GLN A 77 5.80 -33.52 1.24
C GLN A 77 5.65 -34.85 2.02
N HIS A 78 5.31 -34.79 3.31
CA HIS A 78 5.09 -35.98 4.13
C HIS A 78 3.89 -36.81 3.66
N VAL A 79 2.79 -36.16 3.28
CA VAL A 79 1.60 -36.83 2.73
C VAL A 79 1.94 -37.51 1.40
N ALA A 80 2.65 -36.82 0.49
CA ALA A 80 3.09 -37.40 -0.78
C ALA A 80 3.96 -38.67 -0.56
N LYS A 81 4.92 -38.61 0.37
CA LYS A 81 5.76 -39.75 0.77
C LYS A 81 4.93 -40.93 1.33
N LYS A 82 3.89 -40.65 2.13
CA LYS A 82 2.99 -41.70 2.66
C LYS A 82 2.14 -42.33 1.56
N SER A 83 1.60 -41.53 0.61
CA SER A 83 0.78 -42.07 -0.49
C SER A 83 1.58 -42.97 -1.45
N ASN A 84 2.88 -42.69 -1.61
CA ASN A 84 3.77 -43.50 -2.46
C ASN A 84 4.31 -44.77 -1.80
N ARG A 85 4.02 -45.01 -0.51
CA ARG A 85 4.30 -46.31 0.13
C ARG A 85 3.24 -47.31 -0.34
N GLN A 86 3.53 -48.01 -1.44
CA GLN A 86 2.67 -49.09 -1.92
C GLN A 86 2.36 -50.10 -0.80
N PRO A 87 1.14 -50.63 -0.71
CA PRO A 87 0.86 -51.75 0.17
C PRO A 87 1.81 -52.88 -0.23
N ARG A 88 2.58 -53.39 0.74
CA ARG A 88 3.49 -54.53 0.55
C ARG A 88 2.73 -55.65 -0.14
N LYS A 89 2.89 -55.80 -1.46
CA LYS A 89 2.32 -56.92 -2.20
C LYS A 89 2.95 -58.18 -1.64
N ARG A 90 2.12 -59.04 -1.03
CA ARG A 90 2.52 -60.42 -0.73
C ARG A 90 2.94 -61.04 -2.07
N ARG A 91 4.20 -61.48 -2.10
CA ARG A 91 4.92 -62.05 -3.24
C ARG A 91 4.10 -63.18 -3.87
N ASN A 92 3.48 -62.91 -5.01
CA ASN A 92 3.09 -63.94 -5.96
C ASN A 92 3.87 -63.73 -7.26
N LYS A 93 4.58 -64.79 -7.63
CA LYS A 93 5.45 -64.94 -8.79
C LYS A 93 4.56 -65.17 -10.02
N GLY A 94 4.67 -64.33 -11.04
CA GLY A 94 3.93 -64.45 -12.29
C GLY A 94 4.14 -63.21 -13.17
N GLU A 95 4.31 -63.45 -14.47
CA GLU A 95 5.02 -62.64 -15.46
C GLU A 95 4.18 -61.54 -16.16
N THR A 96 4.90 -60.75 -16.97
CA THR A 96 4.51 -60.10 -18.24
C THR A 96 3.97 -58.65 -18.24
N GLU A 97 4.80 -57.78 -18.87
CA GLU A 97 4.59 -56.55 -19.67
C GLU A 97 3.41 -55.59 -19.45
N VAL A 98 3.68 -54.28 -19.49
CA VAL A 98 3.33 -53.37 -20.61
C VAL A 98 3.76 -51.93 -20.28
N GLN A 99 4.32 -51.25 -21.29
CA GLN A 99 4.74 -49.85 -21.31
C GLN A 99 3.53 -48.90 -21.36
N THR A 100 3.64 -47.71 -20.74
CA THR A 100 3.04 -46.47 -21.27
C THR A 100 3.81 -45.25 -20.74
N GLU A 101 4.50 -44.55 -21.65
CA GLU A 101 4.93 -43.17 -21.46
C GLU A 101 3.72 -42.22 -21.45
N VAL A 102 3.71 -41.21 -20.57
CA VAL A 102 3.19 -39.87 -20.90
C VAL A 102 4.06 -38.82 -20.21
N LYS A 103 4.77 -38.03 -21.02
CA LYS A 103 5.34 -36.73 -20.65
C LYS A 103 4.22 -35.70 -20.59
N THR A 104 4.20 -34.84 -19.58
CA THR A 104 4.11 -33.38 -19.78
C THR A 104 4.32 -32.65 -18.45
N SER A 105 5.36 -31.83 -18.45
CA SER A 105 5.59 -30.73 -17.51
C SER A 105 4.55 -29.63 -17.71
N LYS A 106 3.98 -29.07 -16.65
CA LYS A 106 3.59 -27.65 -16.59
C LYS A 106 3.53 -27.17 -15.13
N LYS A 107 4.06 -25.96 -14.92
CA LYS A 107 4.14 -25.25 -13.65
C LYS A 107 2.75 -24.69 -13.34
N ASP A 108 2.02 -25.34 -12.45
CA ASP A 108 0.74 -24.82 -11.99
C ASP A 108 0.95 -24.09 -10.67
N GLY A 109 1.28 -22.81 -10.79
CA GLY A 109 1.13 -21.86 -9.69
C GLY A 109 -0.35 -21.66 -9.42
N PHE A 110 -0.74 -21.57 -8.15
CA PHE A 110 -2.11 -21.41 -7.66
C PHE A 110 -2.94 -20.33 -8.39
N LEU A 111 -2.27 -19.28 -8.90
CA LEU A 111 -2.92 -18.22 -9.68
C LEU A 111 -3.30 -18.64 -11.11
N GLY A 112 -2.58 -19.59 -11.71
CA GLY A 112 -2.89 -20.13 -13.03
C GLY A 112 -4.13 -21.02 -13.03
N ASP A 113 -4.40 -21.71 -11.92
CA ASP A 113 -5.56 -22.59 -11.78
C ASP A 113 -6.85 -21.80 -11.46
N LEU A 114 -6.70 -20.63 -10.81
CA LEU A 114 -7.81 -19.74 -10.44
C LEU A 114 -8.21 -18.79 -11.58
N LEU A 115 -7.24 -18.31 -12.38
CA LEU A 115 -7.48 -17.49 -13.57
C LEU A 115 -7.69 -18.32 -14.84
N GLY A 116 -7.12 -19.54 -14.92
CA GLY A 116 -7.26 -20.42 -16.08
C GLY A 116 -8.69 -20.94 -16.29
N ASN A 117 -9.49 -20.92 -15.23
CA ASN A 117 -10.89 -21.36 -15.24
C ASN A 117 -11.91 -20.20 -15.38
N MET A 118 -11.45 -18.94 -15.44
CA MET A 118 -12.33 -17.77 -15.60
C MET A 118 -12.16 -17.16 -16.99
N ASP A 119 -13.25 -17.11 -17.77
CA ASP A 119 -13.23 -16.52 -19.10
C ASP A 119 -12.98 -15.00 -19.02
N PHE A 120 -12.24 -14.46 -20.00
CA PHE A 120 -11.92 -13.03 -20.07
C PHE A 120 -13.19 -12.16 -20.07
N ALA A 121 -14.28 -12.65 -20.68
CA ALA A 121 -15.58 -11.98 -20.63
C ALA A 121 -16.14 -11.87 -19.20
N GLN A 122 -15.94 -12.89 -18.36
CA GLN A 122 -16.39 -12.88 -16.96
C GLN A 122 -15.56 -11.89 -16.13
N ILE A 123 -14.24 -11.84 -16.37
CA ILE A 123 -13.34 -10.86 -15.72
C ILE A 123 -13.78 -9.43 -16.05
N MET A 124 -14.09 -9.15 -17.31
CA MET A 124 -14.57 -7.83 -17.75
C MET A 124 -15.91 -7.45 -17.11
N ASN A 125 -16.83 -8.41 -16.96
CA ASN A 125 -18.11 -8.16 -16.30
C ASN A 125 -17.95 -7.87 -14.80
N LEU A 126 -17.00 -8.54 -14.13
CA LEU A 126 -16.64 -8.27 -12.74
C LEU A 126 -16.04 -6.87 -12.56
N LEU A 127 -15.16 -6.43 -13.48
CA LEU A 127 -14.60 -5.08 -13.49
C LEU A 127 -15.65 -3.99 -13.76
N GLN A 128 -16.71 -4.32 -14.49
CA GLN A 128 -17.84 -3.42 -14.74
C GLN A 128 -18.85 -3.35 -13.58
N SER A 129 -18.71 -4.20 -12.56
CA SER A 129 -19.59 -4.19 -11.40
C SER A 129 -19.53 -2.83 -10.68
N PRO A 130 -20.69 -2.21 -10.35
CA PRO A 130 -20.72 -0.95 -9.60
C PRO A 130 -19.95 -1.00 -8.28
N LEU A 131 -19.90 -2.18 -7.65
CA LEU A 131 -19.15 -2.42 -6.42
C LEU A 131 -17.64 -2.33 -6.65
N VAL A 132 -17.13 -2.96 -7.71
CA VAL A 132 -15.71 -2.92 -8.08
C VAL A 132 -15.31 -1.52 -8.53
N GLN A 133 -16.15 -0.84 -9.32
CA GLN A 133 -15.91 0.54 -9.70
C GLN A 133 -15.92 1.51 -8.51
N SER A 134 -16.78 1.29 -7.52
CA SER A 134 -16.80 2.10 -6.30
C SER A 134 -15.51 1.95 -5.50
N MET A 135 -14.92 0.75 -5.47
CA MET A 135 -13.62 0.53 -4.83
C MET A 135 -12.49 1.17 -5.65
N LEU A 136 -12.49 1.03 -6.97
CA LEU A 136 -11.46 1.64 -7.83
C LEU A 136 -11.49 3.17 -7.79
N LYS A 137 -12.66 3.79 -7.65
CA LYS A 137 -12.81 5.25 -7.50
C LYS A 137 -12.23 5.81 -6.20
N ASN A 138 -12.05 4.99 -5.17
CA ASN A 138 -11.44 5.44 -3.92
C ASN A 138 -9.91 5.44 -3.96
N PHE A 139 -9.31 4.87 -5.02
CA PHE A 139 -7.86 4.80 -5.23
C PHE A 139 -7.34 5.76 -6.31
N LEU A 140 -8.24 6.46 -7.03
CA LEU A 140 -7.95 7.48 -8.04
C LEU A 140 -8.34 8.86 -7.51
#